data_AF-A0A0F4LQ11-F1
#
_entry.id   AF-A0A0F4LQ11-F1
#
_cell.length_a   1.000
_cell.length_b   1.000
_cell.length_c   1.000
_cell.angle_alpha   90.00
_cell.angle_beta   90.00
_cell.angle_gamma   90.00
#
_symmetry.space_group_name_H-M   'P 1'
#
loop_
_entity.id
_entity.type
_entity.pdbx_description
1 polymer ?
#
loop_
_entity_poly.entity_id
_entity_poly.type
_entity_poly.pdbx_seq_one_letter_code
_entity_poly.pdbx_strand_id
1 'polypeptide(L)'
;MYTKDKPTITVLNADDHTKSPDQSAQVINPDETPTYIIEDWVDIIATDSQGNDISDKVVYDAENVDFTKPGDYPVLVSVMDDEMNMASTSFTIHVLSEEDTKRYEAGQDLEQSDKPKKHYKISLLDIIAAVALLAFLIVGIYAYLDAF
;
A
#
# COMPACT_ATOMS: atom_id res chain seq x y z
N MET A 1 -27.61 -1.03 19.60
CA MET A 1 -26.19 -0.63 19.48
C MET A 1 -25.95 -0.35 18.01
N TYR A 2 -25.72 0.91 17.62
CA TYR A 2 -25.27 1.23 16.26
C TYR A 2 -23.77 0.95 16.24
N THR A 3 -23.35 -0.16 15.64
CA THR A 3 -22.00 -0.25 15.10
C THR A 3 -22.01 0.69 13.90
N LYS A 4 -21.16 1.71 13.89
CA LYS A 4 -20.99 2.53 12.69
C LYS A 4 -20.30 1.62 11.68
N ASP A 5 -21.07 1.10 10.73
CA ASP A 5 -20.58 0.10 9.79
C ASP A 5 -19.50 0.75 8.94
N LYS A 6 -18.32 0.15 8.92
CA LYS A 6 -17.14 0.70 8.25
C LYS A 6 -17.11 0.24 6.80
N PRO A 7 -16.51 1.03 5.89
CA PRO A 7 -16.19 0.55 4.56
C PRO A 7 -15.22 -0.64 4.63
N THR A 8 -15.14 -1.40 3.54
CA THR A 8 -14.22 -2.50 3.36
C THR A 8 -13.28 -2.18 2.20
N ILE A 9 -12.00 -2.55 2.33
CA ILE A 9 -10.99 -2.43 1.28
C ILE A 9 -10.44 -3.81 0.95
N THR A 10 -10.35 -4.13 -0.33
CA THR A 10 -9.68 -5.32 -0.86
C THR A 10 -8.58 -4.87 -1.81
N VAL A 11 -7.37 -5.38 -1.59
CA VAL A 11 -6.23 -5.18 -2.49
C VAL A 11 -5.94 -6.51 -3.16
N LEU A 12 -5.95 -6.53 -4.49
CA LEU A 12 -5.72 -7.71 -5.32
C LEU A 12 -4.48 -7.49 -6.18
N ASN A 13 -3.75 -8.55 -6.48
CA ASN A 13 -2.68 -8.50 -7.48
C ASN A 13 -3.27 -8.30 -8.88
N ALA A 14 -2.86 -7.27 -9.62
CA ALA A 14 -3.47 -6.91 -10.90
C ALA A 14 -3.31 -7.98 -12.00
N ASP A 15 -2.23 -8.76 -11.98
CA ASP A 15 -1.99 -9.82 -12.96
C ASP A 15 -2.83 -11.08 -12.67
N ASP A 16 -3.01 -11.41 -11.40
CA ASP A 16 -3.72 -12.61 -10.96
C ASP A 16 -4.31 -12.42 -9.55
N HIS A 17 -5.62 -12.21 -9.49
CA HIS A 17 -6.38 -11.97 -8.25
C HIS A 17 -6.29 -13.10 -7.21
N THR A 18 -5.77 -14.28 -7.57
CA THR A 18 -5.56 -15.39 -6.64
C THR A 18 -4.21 -15.35 -5.92
N LYS A 19 -3.29 -14.51 -6.38
CA LYS A 19 -1.95 -14.33 -5.80
C LYS A 19 -1.94 -13.24 -4.73
N SER A 20 -0.86 -13.23 -3.94
CA SER A 20 -0.62 -12.16 -2.97
C SER A 20 -0.58 -10.81 -3.67
N PRO A 21 -1.19 -9.75 -3.11
CA PRO A 21 -1.03 -8.38 -3.59
C PRO A 21 0.38 -7.82 -3.32
N ASP A 22 1.21 -8.50 -2.52
CA ASP A 22 2.60 -8.10 -2.30
C ASP A 22 3.42 -8.20 -3.59
N GLN A 23 4.28 -7.21 -3.81
CA GLN A 23 5.02 -7.03 -5.05
C GLN A 23 6.52 -7.11 -4.81
N SER A 24 7.27 -7.49 -5.85
CA SER A 24 8.73 -7.45 -5.82
C SER A 24 9.25 -6.48 -6.87
N ALA A 25 10.20 -5.64 -6.49
CA ALA A 25 10.85 -4.67 -7.35
C ALA A 25 12.37 -4.89 -7.27
N GLN A 26 13.08 -4.69 -8.39
CA GLN A 26 14.54 -4.67 -8.34
C GLN A 26 15.02 -3.33 -7.79
N VAL A 27 16.12 -3.36 -7.03
CA VAL A 27 16.82 -2.14 -6.62
C VAL A 27 17.22 -1.32 -7.86
N ILE A 28 16.94 -0.02 -7.84
CA ILE A 28 17.31 0.91 -8.92
C ILE A 28 18.54 1.72 -8.52
N ASN A 29 19.26 2.26 -9.51
CA ASN A 29 20.36 3.18 -9.22
C ASN A 29 19.81 4.48 -8.60
N PRO A 30 20.49 5.07 -7.59
CA PRO A 30 20.05 6.34 -6.99
C PRO A 30 19.94 7.52 -7.97
N ASP A 31 20.64 7.43 -9.10
CA ASP A 31 20.63 8.45 -10.16
C ASP A 31 19.50 8.20 -11.19
N GLU A 32 18.74 7.12 -11.07
CA GLU A 32 17.61 6.76 -11.94
C GLU A 32 16.28 7.15 -11.30
N THR A 33 15.32 7.53 -12.14
CA THR A 33 13.93 7.71 -11.72
C THR A 33 13.21 6.36 -11.73
N PRO A 34 12.54 5.94 -10.64
CA PRO A 34 11.74 4.72 -10.65
C PRO A 34 10.67 4.80 -11.75
N THR A 35 10.57 3.75 -12.56
CA THR A 35 9.52 3.61 -13.59
C THR A 35 8.30 2.83 -13.08
N TYR A 36 8.27 2.52 -11.78
CA TYR A 36 7.20 1.75 -11.18
C TYR A 36 5.96 2.61 -10.98
N ILE A 37 4.83 2.15 -11.53
CA ILE A 37 3.50 2.73 -11.34
C ILE A 37 2.74 1.74 -10.46
N ILE A 38 2.39 2.17 -9.25
CA ILE A 38 1.79 1.27 -8.25
C ILE A 38 0.42 0.76 -8.71
N GLU A 39 -0.32 1.58 -9.45
CA GLU A 39 -1.61 1.25 -10.05
C GLU A 39 -1.53 0.10 -11.06
N ASP A 40 -0.36 -0.16 -11.64
CA ASP A 40 -0.18 -1.29 -12.56
C ASP A 40 -0.02 -2.63 -11.82
N TRP A 41 0.20 -2.60 -10.50
CA TRP A 41 0.51 -3.79 -9.71
C TRP A 41 -0.67 -4.34 -8.93
N VAL A 42 -1.60 -3.48 -8.53
CA VAL A 42 -2.71 -3.86 -7.68
C VAL A 42 -4.03 -3.25 -8.15
N ASP A 43 -5.09 -4.05 -8.06
CA ASP A 43 -6.45 -3.56 -8.12
C ASP A 43 -6.93 -3.29 -6.69
N ILE A 44 -7.36 -2.04 -6.42
CA ILE A 44 -7.90 -1.66 -5.12
C ILE A 44 -9.39 -1.44 -5.25
N ILE A 45 -10.16 -2.25 -4.51
CA ILE A 45 -11.62 -2.19 -4.48
C ILE A 45 -12.05 -1.75 -3.09
N ALA A 46 -12.94 -0.76 -3.01
CA ALA A 46 -13.55 -0.33 -1.78
C ALA A 46 -15.07 -0.31 -1.88
N THR A 47 -15.73 -0.84 -0.85
CA THR A 47 -17.20 -0.83 -0.74
C THR A 47 -17.62 -0.23 0.59
N ASP A 48 -18.64 0.63 0.59
CA ASP A 48 -19.24 1.12 1.83
C ASP A 48 -20.04 0.03 2.55
N SER A 49 -20.60 0.37 3.71
CA SER A 49 -21.41 -0.54 4.51
C SER A 49 -22.72 -1.00 3.86
N GLN A 50 -23.22 -0.23 2.88
CA GLN A 50 -24.43 -0.53 2.11
C GLN A 50 -24.13 -1.35 0.85
N GLY A 51 -22.85 -1.57 0.55
CA GLY A 51 -22.39 -2.29 -0.63
C GLY A 51 -22.24 -1.42 -1.88
N ASN A 52 -22.24 -0.08 -1.73
CA ASN A 52 -21.93 0.81 -2.84
C ASN A 52 -20.41 0.81 -3.10
N ASP A 53 -20.03 0.87 -4.38
CA ASP A 53 -18.64 1.03 -4.78
C ASP A 53 -18.17 2.46 -4.49
N ILE A 54 -17.08 2.57 -3.74
CA ILE A 54 -16.41 3.82 -3.36
C ILE A 54 -14.90 3.76 -3.69
N SER A 55 -14.51 2.90 -4.64
CA SER A 55 -13.11 2.70 -5.04
C SER A 55 -12.47 3.98 -5.58
N ASP A 56 -13.27 4.90 -6.11
CA ASP A 56 -12.85 6.24 -6.57
C ASP A 56 -12.39 7.17 -5.43
N LYS A 57 -12.76 6.85 -4.18
CA LYS A 57 -12.39 7.61 -2.97
C LYS A 57 -11.15 7.05 -2.27
N VAL A 58 -10.56 5.98 -2.80
CA VAL A 58 -9.35 5.37 -2.24
C VAL A 58 -8.18 6.33 -2.39
N VAL A 59 -7.37 6.40 -1.32
CA VAL A 59 -6.07 7.05 -1.34
C VAL A 59 -5.04 6.07 -0.82
N TYR A 60 -3.86 6.03 -1.45
CA TYR A 60 -2.73 5.24 -0.99
C TYR A 60 -1.49 6.13 -0.80
N ASP A 61 -0.59 5.71 0.09
CA ASP A 61 0.69 6.36 0.36
C ASP A 61 1.85 5.40 0.06
N ALA A 62 2.56 5.71 -1.03
CA ALA A 62 3.78 5.03 -1.45
C ALA A 62 5.03 5.93 -1.35
N GLU A 63 4.94 7.11 -0.75
CA GLU A 63 6.06 8.08 -0.69
C GLU A 63 7.27 7.53 0.05
N ASN A 64 7.05 6.59 0.98
CA ASN A 64 8.08 6.00 1.82
C ASN A 64 8.77 4.78 1.17
N VAL A 65 8.41 4.40 -0.06
CA VAL A 65 9.02 3.27 -0.76
C VAL A 65 10.35 3.70 -1.37
N ASP A 66 11.46 3.22 -0.81
CA ASP A 66 12.81 3.52 -1.29
C ASP A 66 13.32 2.41 -2.21
N PHE A 67 13.07 2.56 -3.51
CA PHE A 67 13.53 1.61 -4.54
C PHE A 67 15.06 1.55 -4.70
N THR A 68 15.82 2.44 -4.06
CA THR A 68 17.29 2.43 -4.11
C THR A 68 17.91 1.57 -3.01
N LYS A 69 17.10 1.06 -2.08
CA LYS A 69 17.56 0.27 -0.95
C LYS A 69 16.75 -1.02 -0.82
N PRO A 70 17.42 -2.19 -0.77
CA PRO A 70 16.72 -3.44 -0.52
C PRO A 70 16.00 -3.43 0.84
N GLY A 71 14.75 -3.87 0.86
CA GLY A 71 13.91 -3.84 2.04
C GLY A 71 12.44 -4.14 1.76
N ASP A 72 11.66 -4.23 2.84
CA ASP A 72 10.20 -4.42 2.80
C ASP A 72 9.52 -3.10 3.12
N TYR A 73 8.72 -2.59 2.18
CA TYR A 73 8.09 -1.28 2.27
C TYR A 73 6.56 -1.44 2.24
N PRO A 74 5.84 -1.19 3.35
CA PRO A 74 4.39 -1.24 3.35
C PRO A 74 3.83 0.01 2.66
N VAL A 75 2.89 -0.20 1.74
CA VAL A 75 2.07 0.85 1.13
C VAL A 75 0.73 0.87 1.86
N LEU A 76 0.40 2.00 2.48
CA LEU A 76 -0.87 2.16 3.20
C LEU A 76 -1.97 2.54 2.21
N VAL A 77 -3.12 1.88 2.31
CA VAL A 77 -4.31 2.12 1.50
C VAL A 77 -5.47 2.45 2.44
N SER A 78 -6.18 3.54 2.16
CA SER A 78 -7.32 3.97 2.98
C SER A 78 -8.47 4.47 2.14
N VAL A 79 -9.67 4.39 2.71
CA VAL A 79 -10.89 4.96 2.12
C VAL A 79 -11.73 5.60 3.23
N MET A 80 -12.40 6.69 2.89
CA MET A 80 -13.39 7.35 3.73
C MET A 80 -14.73 7.40 3.01
N ASP A 81 -15.79 6.93 3.67
CA ASP A 81 -17.16 7.06 3.17
C ASP A 81 -17.74 8.46 3.47
N ASP A 82 -18.92 8.74 2.91
CA ASP A 82 -19.58 10.05 3.05
C ASP A 82 -20.06 10.33 4.48
N GLU A 83 -20.18 9.30 5.32
CA GLU A 83 -20.48 9.44 6.75
C GLU A 83 -19.22 9.57 7.62
N MET A 84 -18.04 9.77 7.02
CA MET A 84 -16.75 9.88 7.70
C MET A 84 -16.36 8.61 8.48
N ASN A 85 -16.74 7.43 8.01
CA ASN A 85 -16.10 6.19 8.44
C ASN A 85 -14.87 5.92 7.61
N MET A 86 -13.85 5.36 8.26
CA MET A 86 -12.59 5.05 7.60
C MET A 86 -12.27 3.57 7.74
N ALA A 87 -11.69 3.02 6.68
CA ALA A 87 -11.00 1.75 6.69
C ALA A 87 -9.58 1.94 6.15
N SER A 88 -8.67 1.07 6.56
CA SER A 88 -7.29 1.08 6.08
C SER A 88 -6.72 -0.33 6.05
N THR A 89 -5.87 -0.59 5.06
CA THR A 89 -5.13 -1.84 4.87
C THR A 89 -3.78 -1.53 4.26
N SER A 90 -2.92 -2.53 4.04
CA SER A 90 -1.63 -2.35 3.40
C SER A 90 -1.24 -3.57 2.59
N PHE A 91 -0.43 -3.35 1.55
CA PHE A 91 0.33 -4.40 0.86
C PHE A 91 1.83 -4.04 0.91
N THR A 92 2.69 -5.01 0.65
CA THR A 92 4.15 -4.84 0.79
C THR A 92 4.83 -4.82 -0.56
N ILE A 93 5.79 -3.91 -0.74
CA ILE A 93 6.73 -3.92 -1.84
C ILE A 93 8.08 -4.40 -1.31
N HIS A 94 8.56 -5.51 -1.85
CA HIS A 94 9.87 -6.09 -1.59
C HIS A 94 10.87 -5.55 -2.59
N VAL A 95 11.73 -4.62 -2.17
CA VAL A 95 12.86 -4.17 -2.98
C VAL A 95 13.97 -5.19 -2.83
N LEU A 96 14.25 -5.93 -3.90
CA LEU A 96 15.22 -7.01 -3.94
C LEU A 96 16.62 -6.46 -4.20
N SER A 97 17.62 -7.09 -3.57
CA SER A 97 19.01 -6.86 -3.96
C SER A 97 19.30 -7.48 -5.32
N GLU A 98 20.40 -7.07 -5.97
CA GLU A 98 20.85 -7.72 -7.21
C GLU A 98 21.09 -9.23 -7.03
N GLU A 99 21.58 -9.63 -5.85
CA GLU A 99 21.82 -11.04 -5.53
C GLU A 99 20.52 -11.82 -5.43
N ASP A 100 19.52 -11.28 -4.74
CA ASP A 100 18.20 -11.92 -4.58
C ASP A 100 17.44 -11.97 -5.91
N THR A 101 17.58 -10.92 -6.73
CA THR A 101 17.02 -10.87 -8.09
C THR A 101 17.58 -12.00 -8.96
N LYS A 102 18.91 -12.19 -8.98
CA LYS A 102 19.55 -13.28 -9.76
C LYS A 102 19.10 -14.66 -9.30
N ARG A 103 18.82 -14.84 -8.01
CA ARG A 103 18.31 -16.11 -7.46
C ARG A 103 16.85 -16.36 -7.84
N TYR A 104 16.03 -15.31 -7.81
CA TYR A 104 14.64 -15.35 -8.26
C TYR A 104 14.55 -15.73 -9.75
N GLU A 105 15.34 -15.07 -10.61
CA GLU A 105 15.40 -15.36 -12.05
C GLU A 105 15.93 -16.77 -12.37
N ALA A 106 16.79 -17.32 -11.49
CA ALA A 106 17.30 -18.68 -11.60
C ALA A 106 16.27 -19.76 -11.19
N GLY A 107 15.03 -19.37 -10.84
CA GLY A 107 13.96 -20.29 -10.45
C GLY A 107 14.19 -20.94 -9.09
N GLN A 108 15.04 -20.35 -8.24
CA GLN A 108 15.15 -20.76 -6.84
C GLN A 108 14.06 -20.04 -6.05
N ASP A 109 13.24 -20.81 -5.32
CA ASP A 109 12.34 -20.23 -4.33
C ASP A 109 13.15 -19.34 -3.40
N LEU A 110 12.72 -18.09 -3.24
CA LEU A 110 13.29 -17.16 -2.27
C LEU A 110 12.92 -17.63 -0.87
N GLU A 111 13.57 -18.70 -0.40
CA GLU A 111 13.66 -18.97 1.03
C GLU A 111 14.45 -17.81 1.62
N GLN A 112 13.69 -16.91 2.23
CA GLN A 112 14.10 -15.69 2.92
C GLN A 112 15.49 -15.91 3.55
N SER A 113 16.54 -15.37 2.92
CA SER A 113 17.88 -15.43 3.48
C SER A 113 17.80 -14.95 4.93
N ASP A 114 18.39 -15.68 5.87
CA ASP A 114 18.57 -15.36 7.29
C ASP A 114 19.35 -14.04 7.55
N LYS A 115 19.17 -13.01 6.70
CA LYS A 115 19.38 -11.61 7.09
C LYS A 115 18.39 -11.33 8.22
N PRO A 116 18.82 -10.74 9.34
CA PRO A 116 17.90 -10.42 10.41
C PRO A 116 16.80 -9.56 9.82
N LYS A 117 15.57 -10.08 9.82
CA LYS A 117 14.37 -9.25 9.71
C LYS A 117 14.59 -8.15 10.72
N LYS A 118 14.98 -6.95 10.28
CA LYS A 118 14.80 -5.79 11.14
C LYS A 118 13.30 -5.77 11.30
N HIS A 119 12.87 -6.24 12.46
CA HIS A 119 11.49 -6.22 12.87
C HIS A 119 11.15 -4.74 12.87
N TYR A 120 10.61 -4.25 11.76
CA TYR A 120 10.09 -2.91 11.69
C TYR A 120 8.88 -2.98 12.61
N LYS A 121 9.12 -2.66 13.88
CA LYS A 121 8.10 -2.43 14.87
C LYS A 121 7.43 -1.14 14.42
N ILE A 122 6.57 -1.22 13.41
CA ILE A 122 5.61 -0.15 13.18
C ILE A 122 4.85 -0.09 14.49
N SER A 123 5.17 0.91 15.29
CA SER A 123 4.44 1.14 16.52
C SER A 123 3.01 1.41 16.09
N LEU A 124 2.02 0.97 16.88
CA LEU A 124 0.64 1.39 16.68
C LEU A 124 0.55 2.93 16.53
N LEU A 125 1.47 3.66 17.18
CA LEU A 125 1.62 5.10 17.05
C LEU A 125 2.03 5.56 15.65
N ASP A 126 2.92 4.84 14.97
CA ASP A 126 3.36 5.18 13.61
C ASP A 126 2.24 4.95 12.60
N ILE A 127 1.44 3.87 12.79
CA ILE A 127 0.22 3.63 12.00
C ILE A 127 -0.81 4.73 12.24
N ILE A 128 -1.06 5.08 13.51
CA ILE A 128 -2.00 6.15 13.86
C ILE A 128 -1.55 7.49 13.26
N ALA A 129 -0.25 7.80 13.30
CA ALA A 129 0.29 9.02 12.72
C ALA A 129 0.15 9.06 11.20
N ALA A 130 0.45 7.97 10.50
CA ALA A 130 0.28 7.87 9.04
C ALA A 130 -1.20 7.98 8.64
N VAL A 131 -2.10 7.28 9.35
CA VAL A 131 -3.55 7.38 9.13
C VAL A 131 -4.07 8.78 9.41
N ALA A 132 -3.57 9.46 10.44
CA ALA A 132 -3.96 10.84 10.74
C ALA A 132 -3.53 11.80 9.62
N LEU A 133 -2.29 11.70 9.13
CA LEU A 133 -1.78 12.53 8.03
C LEU A 133 -2.57 12.29 6.73
N LEU A 134 -2.85 11.04 6.40
CA LEU A 134 -3.64 10.69 5.23
C LEU A 134 -5.09 11.19 5.38
N ALA A 135 -5.69 11.08 6.57
CA ALA A 135 -7.01 11.65 6.85
C ALA A 135 -7.03 13.18 6.67
N PHE A 136 -5.99 13.90 7.12
CA PHE A 136 -5.86 15.33 6.87
C PHE A 136 -5.73 15.67 5.39
N LEU A 137 -5.01 14.85 4.63
CA LEU A 137 -4.88 15.01 3.17
C LEU A 137 -6.23 14.79 2.47
N ILE A 138 -6.94 13.71 2.80
CA ILE A 138 -8.28 13.40 2.26
C ILE A 138 -9.24 14.56 2.57
N VAL A 139 -9.34 14.98 3.83
CA VAL A 139 -10.21 16.11 4.24
C VAL A 139 -9.79 17.41 3.54
N GLY A 140 -8.49 17.65 3.37
CA GLY A 140 -7.95 18.81 2.66
C GLY A 140 -8.35 18.83 1.19
N ILE A 141 -8.31 17.69 0.50
CA ILE A 141 -8.76 17.56 -0.89
C ILE A 141 -10.26 17.86 -1.01
N TYR A 142 -11.10 17.28 -0.14
CA TYR A 142 -12.54 17.56 -0.15
C TYR A 142 -12.85 19.05 0.11
N ALA A 143 -12.18 19.65 1.10
CA ALA A 143 -12.34 21.07 1.40
C ALA A 143 -11.86 21.98 0.24
N TYR A 144 -10.83 21.56 -0.49
CA TYR A 144 -10.37 22.27 -1.69
C TYR A 144 -11.39 22.16 -2.82
N LEU A 145 -11.89 20.97 -3.12
CA LEU A 145 -12.87 20.76 -4.19
C LEU A 145 -14.22 21.45 -3.93
N ASP A 146 -14.67 21.57 -2.68
CA ASP A 146 -15.90 22.30 -2.32
C ASP A 146 -15.74 23.83 -2.43
N ALA A 147 -14.50 24.34 -2.37
CA ALA A 147 -14.21 25.76 -2.44
C ALA A 147 -14.20 26.36 -3.86
N PHE A 148 -14.37 25.54 -4.91
CA PHE A 148 -14.33 25.94 -6.32
C PHE A 148 -15.52 25.38 -7.12
#